data_AF-A0A8J6VLT6-F1
#
_entry.id   AF-A0A8J6VLT6-F1
#
_cell.length_a   1.000
_cell.length_b   1.000
_cell.length_c   1.000
_cell.angle_alpha   90.00
_cell.angle_beta   90.00
_cell.angle_gamma   90.00
#
_symmetry.space_group_name_H-M   'P 1'
#
loop_
_entity.id
_entity.type
_entity.pdbx_description
1 polymer ?
#
loop_
_entity_poly.entity_id
_entity_poly.type
_entity_poly.pdbx_seq_one_letter_code
_entity_poly.pdbx_strand_id
1 'polypeptide(L)'
;MDSRVTKLVLLRAATPIAAPNPEDKQLLENLIQAVLADSATCAYAFVQKAFHQPLSQERLEFYAEMGTVASLRALVRTLEELCDRNLVSEVSNLQIPTLICHGVHDTVVSIAAGEA
;
A
#
# COMPACT_ATOMS: atom_id res chain seq x y z
N MET A 1 -19.21 -13.04 -8.68
CA MET A 1 -17.97 -13.08 -9.48
C MET A 1 -18.29 -12.60 -10.87
N ASP A 2 -17.51 -11.63 -11.37
CA ASP A 2 -17.68 -11.07 -12.70
C ASP A 2 -17.04 -12.00 -13.74
N SER A 3 -17.83 -12.53 -14.67
CA SER A 3 -17.36 -13.48 -15.69
C SER A 3 -16.31 -12.91 -16.64
N ARG A 4 -16.09 -11.58 -16.62
CA ARG A 4 -15.07 -10.89 -17.40
C ARG A 4 -13.67 -11.03 -16.81
N VAL A 5 -13.54 -11.33 -15.51
CA VAL A 5 -12.23 -11.49 -14.84
C VAL A 5 -11.92 -12.98 -14.70
N THR A 6 -11.01 -13.48 -15.54
CA THR A 6 -10.66 -14.91 -15.60
C THR A 6 -9.45 -15.27 -14.74
N LYS A 7 -8.62 -14.29 -14.36
CA LYS A 7 -7.44 -14.44 -13.50
C LYS A 7 -7.19 -13.15 -12.73
N LEU A 8 -6.55 -13.25 -11.57
CA LEU A 8 -6.12 -12.13 -10.74
C LEU A 8 -4.61 -12.20 -10.47
N VAL A 9 -3.93 -11.06 -10.51
CA VAL A 9 -2.55 -10.94 -10.06
C VAL A 9 -2.50 -9.86 -8.98
N LEU A 10 -2.05 -10.25 -7.78
CA LEU A 10 -1.85 -9.36 -6.65
C LEU A 10 -0.36 -9.03 -6.55
N LEU A 11 -0.01 -7.78 -6.83
CA LEU A 11 1.36 -7.28 -6.73
C LEU A 11 1.46 -6.43 -5.47
N ARG A 12 2.23 -6.89 -4.47
CA ARG A 12 2.44 -6.16 -3.22
C ARG A 12 1.11 -5.71 -2.57
N ALA A 13 0.14 -6.61 -2.53
CA ALA A 13 -1.20 -6.26 -2.07
C ALA A 13 -1.24 -6.09 -0.55
N ALA A 14 -1.75 -4.96 -0.06
CA ALA A 14 -1.98 -4.71 1.36
C ALA A 14 -3.29 -5.39 1.83
N THR A 15 -3.38 -6.69 1.58
CA THR A 15 -4.57 -7.53 1.82
C THR A 15 -4.16 -8.79 2.58
N PRO A 16 -5.07 -9.44 3.32
CA PRO A 16 -6.49 -9.09 3.52
C PRO A 16 -6.73 -7.92 4.47
N ILE A 17 -5.73 -7.54 5.27
CA ILE A 17 -5.79 -6.41 6.21
C ILE A 17 -4.46 -5.67 6.10
N ALA A 18 -4.50 -4.36 5.83
CA ALA A 18 -3.27 -3.57 5.72
C ALA A 18 -2.67 -3.22 7.10
N ALA A 19 -3.51 -3.08 8.12
CA ALA A 19 -3.10 -2.83 9.51
C ALA A 19 -3.70 -3.86 10.48
N PRO A 20 -3.14 -5.08 10.55
CA PRO A 20 -3.70 -6.18 11.34
C PRO A 20 -3.59 -6.01 12.86
N ASN A 21 -2.70 -5.15 13.35
CA ASN A 21 -2.50 -4.90 14.77
C ASN A 21 -2.51 -3.38 15.10
N PRO A 22 -2.63 -3.00 16.38
CA PRO A 22 -2.67 -1.58 16.78
C PRO A 22 -1.42 -0.78 16.39
N GLU A 23 -0.24 -1.41 16.33
CA GLU A 23 1.00 -0.74 15.95
C GLU A 23 0.96 -0.34 14.47
N ASP A 24 0.52 -1.23 13.59
CA ASP A 24 0.35 -0.95 12.17
C ASP A 24 -0.71 0.13 11.91
N LYS A 25 -1.79 0.13 12.69
CA LYS A 25 -2.80 1.20 12.63
C LYS A 25 -2.19 2.54 13.01
N GLN A 26 -1.41 2.58 14.10
CA GLN A 26 -0.74 3.79 14.54
C GLN A 26 0.26 4.31 13.49
N LEU A 27 0.94 3.41 12.77
CA LEU A 27 1.83 3.78 11.66
C LEU A 27 1.06 4.47 10.53
N LEU A 28 -0.10 3.95 10.13
CA LEU A 28 -0.96 4.59 9.13
C LEU A 28 -1.53 5.93 9.60
N GLU A 29 -1.96 6.03 10.87
CA GLU A 29 -2.42 7.29 11.46
C GLU A 29 -1.31 8.35 11.48
N ASN A 30 -0.08 7.95 11.83
CA ASN A 30 1.09 8.84 11.76
C ASN A 30 1.37 9.27 10.32
N LEU A 31 1.18 8.37 9.34
CA LEU A 31 1.31 8.70 7.93
C LEU A 31 0.24 9.72 7.48
N ILE A 32 -1.00 9.60 7.98
CA ILE A 32 -2.05 10.62 7.75
C ILE A 32 -1.61 11.98 8.28
N GLN A 33 -1.07 12.05 9.51
CA GLN A 33 -0.58 13.32 10.07
C GLN A 33 0.58 13.90 9.26
N ALA A 34 1.52 13.06 8.81
CA ALA A 34 2.64 13.50 7.98
C ALA A 34 2.16 14.07 6.63
N VAL A 35 1.18 13.40 6.00
CA VAL A 35 0.54 13.87 4.75
C VAL A 35 -0.17 15.21 4.94
N LEU A 36 -0.88 15.40 6.05
CA LEU A 36 -1.58 16.65 6.36
C LEU A 36 -0.62 17.81 6.65
N ALA A 37 0.55 17.52 7.23
CA ALA A 37 1.57 18.51 7.52
C ALA A 37 2.32 18.95 6.25
N ASP A 38 2.82 17.98 5.47
CA ASP A 38 3.52 18.21 4.21
C ASP A 38 3.49 16.95 3.34
N SER A 39 2.54 16.90 2.41
CA SER A 39 2.37 15.76 1.50
C SER A 39 3.55 15.56 0.57
N ALA A 40 4.28 16.62 0.19
CA ALA A 40 5.41 16.50 -0.72
C ALA A 40 6.60 15.85 0.00
N THR A 41 6.96 16.36 1.18
CA THR A 41 8.01 15.76 2.01
C THR A 41 7.67 14.31 2.38
N CYS A 42 6.40 14.05 2.71
CA CYS A 42 5.92 12.70 2.99
C CYS A 42 6.08 11.75 1.80
N ALA A 43 5.74 12.18 0.58
CA ALA A 43 5.90 11.37 -0.63
C ALA A 43 7.38 11.02 -0.89
N TYR A 44 8.28 11.99 -0.77
CA TYR A 44 9.72 11.75 -0.89
C TYR A 44 10.23 10.72 0.12
N ALA A 45 9.89 10.90 1.40
CA ALA A 45 10.30 9.99 2.47
C ALA A 45 9.73 8.58 2.28
N PHE A 46 8.50 8.47 1.79
CA PHE A 46 7.87 7.18 1.48
C PHE A 46 8.58 6.47 0.33
N VAL A 47 8.84 7.15 -0.78
CA VAL A 47 9.52 6.56 -1.94
C VAL A 47 10.93 6.09 -1.59
N GLN A 48 11.68 6.85 -0.78
CA GLN A 48 13.01 6.43 -0.33
C GLN A 48 13.00 5.10 0.44
N LYS A 49 11.93 4.84 1.21
CA LYS A 49 11.78 3.60 1.99
C LYS A 49 11.16 2.46 1.19
N ALA A 50 10.32 2.77 0.21
CA ALA A 50 9.54 1.78 -0.55
C ALA A 50 10.37 0.89 -1.48
N PHE A 51 11.62 1.26 -1.76
CA PHE A 51 12.53 0.49 -2.60
C PHE A 51 13.69 -0.06 -1.77
N HIS A 52 13.95 -1.37 -1.89
CA HIS A 52 15.06 -2.02 -1.19
C HIS A 52 16.43 -1.51 -1.65
N GLN A 53 16.57 -1.21 -2.94
CA GLN A 53 17.79 -0.66 -3.52
C GLN A 53 17.65 0.85 -3.70
N PRO A 54 18.71 1.64 -3.44
CA PRO A 54 18.66 3.08 -3.57
C PRO A 54 18.34 3.49 -5.01
N LEU A 55 17.41 4.43 -5.15
CA LEU A 55 17.08 5.04 -6.43
C LEU A 55 18.12 6.11 -6.78
N SER A 56 18.26 6.38 -8.08
CA SER A 56 18.90 7.63 -8.51
C SER A 56 18.01 8.81 -8.17
N GLN A 57 18.59 10.01 -8.05
CA GLN A 57 17.84 11.22 -7.71
C GLN A 57 16.67 11.45 -8.68
N GLU A 58 16.89 11.34 -9.99
CA GLU A 58 15.85 11.48 -11.02
C GLU A 58 14.68 10.50 -10.83
N ARG A 59 14.97 9.24 -10.47
CA ARG A 59 13.92 8.23 -10.23
C ARG A 59 13.16 8.53 -8.94
N LEU A 60 13.85 8.99 -7.90
CA LEU A 60 13.23 9.38 -6.66
C LEU A 60 12.26 10.55 -6.88
N GLU A 61 12.70 11.58 -7.59
CA GLU A 61 11.89 12.75 -7.95
C GLU A 61 10.65 12.33 -8.77
N PHE A 62 10.86 11.52 -9.81
CA PHE A 62 9.77 11.01 -10.64
C PHE A 62 8.67 10.29 -9.81
N TYR A 63 9.05 9.36 -8.94
CA TYR A 63 8.06 8.64 -8.12
C TYR A 63 7.43 9.53 -7.04
N ALA A 64 8.20 10.45 -6.44
CA ALA A 64 7.67 11.37 -5.44
C ALA A 64 6.65 12.33 -6.06
N GLU A 65 6.93 12.87 -7.25
CA GLU A 65 6.00 13.70 -8.02
C GLU A 65 4.71 12.96 -8.37
N MET A 66 4.80 11.70 -8.80
CA MET A 66 3.59 10.89 -9.01
C MET A 66 2.73 10.79 -7.73
N GLY A 67 3.37 10.69 -6.57
CA GLY A 67 2.69 10.64 -5.27
C GLY A 67 1.98 11.94 -4.87
N THR A 68 2.40 13.09 -5.41
CA THR A 68 1.79 14.39 -5.11
C THR A 68 0.65 14.78 -6.05
N VAL A 69 0.41 14.04 -7.14
CA VAL A 69 -0.70 14.27 -8.06
C VAL A 69 -2.07 14.03 -7.40
N ALA A 70 -2.13 13.12 -6.41
CA ALA A 70 -3.36 12.83 -5.70
C ALA A 70 -3.79 14.02 -4.82
N SER A 71 -5.09 14.34 -4.82
CA SER A 71 -5.60 15.37 -3.90
C SER A 71 -5.39 14.94 -2.44
N LEU A 72 -5.05 15.88 -1.57
CA LEU A 72 -4.84 15.64 -0.15
C LEU A 72 -6.00 14.85 0.49
N ARG A 73 -7.24 15.23 0.17
CA ARG A 73 -8.45 14.54 0.66
C ARG A 73 -8.52 13.08 0.23
N ALA A 74 -8.19 12.78 -1.02
CA ALA A 74 -8.21 11.41 -1.54
C ALA A 74 -7.11 10.55 -0.91
N LEU A 75 -5.94 11.15 -0.66
CA LEU A 75 -4.83 10.48 0.00
C LEU A 75 -5.18 10.12 1.44
N VAL A 76 -5.70 11.07 2.22
CA VAL A 76 -6.15 10.82 3.60
C VAL A 76 -7.23 9.73 3.65
N ARG A 77 -8.25 9.80 2.78
CA ARG A 77 -9.29 8.77 2.74
C ARG A 77 -8.77 7.39 2.37
N THR A 78 -7.80 7.31 1.47
CA THR A 78 -7.16 6.03 1.13
C THR A 78 -6.46 5.44 2.35
N LEU A 79 -5.75 6.27 3.13
CA LEU A 79 -5.05 5.82 4.33
C LEU A 79 -6.02 5.41 5.45
N GLU A 80 -7.13 6.13 5.62
CA GLU A 80 -8.23 5.74 6.52
C GLU A 80 -8.80 4.37 6.12
N GLU A 81 -9.08 4.15 4.84
CA GLU A 81 -9.54 2.85 4.33
C GLU A 81 -8.51 1.74 4.56
N LEU A 82 -7.22 2.00 4.38
CA LEU A 82 -6.16 1.02 4.70
C LEU A 82 -6.14 0.68 6.20
N CYS A 83 -6.45 1.64 7.08
CA CYS A 83 -6.49 1.41 8.52
C CYS A 83 -7.66 0.52 8.95
N ASP A 84 -8.82 0.67 8.31
CA ASP A 84 -10.08 0.08 8.78
C ASP A 84 -10.59 -1.10 7.95
N ARG A 85 -10.18 -1.22 6.69
CA ARG A 85 -10.72 -2.24 5.81
C ARG A 85 -10.19 -3.62 6.18
N ASN A 86 -11.13 -4.54 6.43
CA ASN A 86 -10.86 -5.96 6.56
C ASN A 86 -11.50 -6.71 5.39
N LEU A 87 -10.67 -7.34 4.56
CA LEU A 87 -11.09 -8.10 3.37
C LEU A 87 -10.96 -9.61 3.55
N VAL A 88 -10.79 -10.12 4.77
CA VAL A 88 -10.59 -11.57 5.02
C VAL A 88 -11.73 -12.37 4.39
N SER A 89 -12.97 -11.91 4.53
CA SER A 89 -14.14 -12.62 3.98
C SER A 89 -14.15 -12.60 2.44
N GLU A 90 -13.79 -11.47 1.84
CA GLU A 90 -13.80 -11.27 0.40
C GLU A 90 -12.67 -12.04 -0.29
N VAL A 91 -11.46 -12.00 0.28
CA VAL A 91 -10.29 -12.72 -0.21
C VAL A 91 -10.48 -14.23 -0.09
N SER A 92 -11.04 -14.72 1.04
CA SER A 92 -11.33 -16.16 1.24
C SER A 92 -12.36 -16.70 0.24
N ASN A 93 -13.19 -15.83 -0.33
CA ASN A 93 -14.22 -16.18 -1.30
C ASN A 93 -13.77 -16.04 -2.76
N LEU A 94 -12.49 -15.73 -3.03
CA LEU A 94 -11.96 -15.69 -4.39
C LEU A 94 -11.95 -17.10 -5.00
N GLN A 95 -12.62 -17.25 -6.15
CA GLN A 95 -12.77 -18.52 -6.88
C GLN A 95 -11.97 -18.53 -8.20
N ILE A 96 -11.31 -17.42 -8.54
CA ILE A 96 -10.54 -17.28 -9.78
C ILE A 96 -9.07 -17.59 -9.52
N PRO A 97 -8.34 -18.18 -10.50
CA PRO A 97 -6.91 -18.36 -10.40
C PRO A 97 -6.21 -17.04 -10.04
N THR A 98 -5.53 -17.03 -8.89
CA THR A 98 -4.89 -15.84 -8.34
C THR A 98 -3.40 -16.10 -8.16
N LEU A 99 -2.58 -15.24 -8.75
CA LEU A 99 -1.13 -15.21 -8.55
C LEU A 99 -0.81 -14.10 -7.54
N ILE A 100 -0.06 -14.43 -6.50
CA ILE A 100 0.44 -13.46 -5.52
C ILE A 100 1.94 -13.26 -5.78
N CYS A 101 2.38 -12.00 -5.91
CA CYS A 101 3.78 -11.64 -6.05
C CYS A 101 4.15 -10.61 -4.99
N HIS A 102 5.11 -10.97 -4.14
CA HIS A 102 5.55 -10.12 -3.03
C HIS A 102 7.07 -10.02 -2.98
N GLY A 103 7.57 -8.85 -2.58
CA GLY A 103 9.00 -8.63 -2.40
C GLY A 103 9.46 -9.15 -1.04
N VAL A 104 10.51 -9.97 -1.02
CA VAL A 104 11.09 -10.51 0.23
C VAL A 104 11.74 -9.43 1.12
N HIS A 105 11.99 -8.25 0.56
CA HIS A 105 12.56 -7.09 1.24
C HIS A 105 11.57 -5.92 1.35
N ASP A 106 10.28 -6.18 1.16
CA ASP A 106 9.26 -5.14 1.30
C ASP A 106 9.13 -4.71 2.77
N THR A 107 9.30 -3.42 3.02
CA THR A 107 9.17 -2.79 4.35
C THR A 107 7.89 -1.98 4.49
N VAL A 108 7.10 -1.85 3.42
CA VAL A 108 5.82 -1.16 3.40
C VAL A 108 4.68 -2.13 3.67
N VAL A 109 4.70 -3.30 3.02
CA VAL A 109 3.75 -4.38 3.25
C VAL A 109 4.52 -5.62 3.69
N SER A 110 4.25 -6.09 4.91
CA SER A 110 4.90 -7.29 5.46
C SER A 110 4.68 -8.51 4.56
N ILE A 111 5.71 -9.36 4.44
CA ILE A 111 5.64 -10.61 3.67
C ILE A 111 4.51 -11.54 4.13
N ALA A 112 4.12 -11.45 5.40
CA ALA A 112 3.01 -12.21 5.95
C ALA A 112 1.68 -11.95 5.20
N ALA A 113 1.51 -10.77 4.61
CA ALA A 113 0.35 -10.45 3.77
C ALA A 113 0.34 -11.23 2.44
N GLY A 114 1.52 -11.61 1.92
CA GLY A 114 1.65 -12.42 0.71
C GLY A 114 1.58 -13.94 0.95
N GLU A 115 1.63 -14.36 2.22
CA GLU A 115 1.52 -15.77 2.64
C GLU A 115 0.13 -16.15 3.17
N ALA A 116 -0.73 -15.14 3.39
CA ALA A 116 -2.09 -15.27 3.92
C ALA A 116 -3.11 -15.69 2.84
#